data_AF-A0A0M0LK67-F1
#
_entry.id   AF-A0A0M0LK67-F1
#
_cell.length_a   1.000
_cell.length_b   1.000
_cell.length_c   1.000
_cell.angle_alpha   90.00
_cell.angle_beta   90.00
_cell.angle_gamma   90.00
#
_symmetry.space_group_name_H-M   'P 1'
#
loop_
_entity.id
_entity.type
_entity.pdbx_description
1 polymer ?
#
loop_
_entity_poly.entity_id
_entity_poly.type
_entity_poly.pdbx_seq_one_letter_code
_entity_poly.pdbx_strand_id
1 'polypeptide(L)'
;MLDIDYLEDEAFESVEEIVSQFIVKIGDQKIKIRITKDANKHFQFVNSHYYQGSKQADPYIAYIANFPSEKIAIMNAKLQIVSSYNPEDKNGVWIENDSF
;
A
#
# COMPACT_ATOMS: atom_id res chain seq x y z
N MET A 1 1.78 24.13 32.39
CA MET A 1 1.40 24.52 31.02
C MET A 1 2.62 24.19 30.19
N LEU A 2 2.56 23.11 29.42
CA LEU A 2 3.64 22.75 28.50
C LEU A 2 3.43 23.62 27.26
N ASP A 3 4.37 24.50 26.97
CA ASP A 3 4.38 25.30 25.76
C ASP A 3 4.51 24.37 24.56
N ILE A 4 3.44 24.27 23.79
CA ILE A 4 3.34 23.51 22.52
C ILE A 4 3.79 24.39 21.34
N ASP A 5 4.49 25.49 21.60
CA ASP A 5 4.92 26.47 20.59
C ASP A 5 6.32 26.17 20.01
N TYR A 6 6.72 24.90 19.97
CA TYR A 6 8.03 24.48 19.41
C TYR A 6 7.89 23.30 18.43
N LEU A 7 6.92 23.40 17.52
CA LEU A 7 6.83 22.54 16.33
C LEU A 7 6.68 23.40 15.07
N GLU A 8 7.42 24.52 15.01
CA GLU A 8 7.67 25.20 13.73
C GLU A 8 8.88 24.55 13.05
N ASP A 9 8.65 24.14 11.80
CA ASP A 9 9.65 23.93 10.75
C ASP A 9 10.60 22.73 10.81
N GLU A 10 10.04 21.52 10.93
CA GLU A 10 10.50 20.43 10.04
C GLU A 10 9.26 19.74 9.46
N ALA A 11 8.67 20.37 8.45
CA ALA A 11 7.95 19.61 7.43
C ALA A 11 8.96 18.64 6.81
N PHE A 12 9.14 17.48 7.44
CA PHE A 12 9.78 16.33 6.83
C PHE A 12 8.85 15.89 5.68
N GLU A 13 8.94 16.57 4.55
CA GLU A 13 8.73 15.92 3.26
C GLU A 13 9.87 14.90 3.15
N SER A 14 9.68 13.71 3.73
CA SER A 14 10.47 12.58 3.27
C SER A 14 10.07 12.38 1.81
N VAL A 15 10.88 12.90 0.89
CA VAL A 15 10.73 12.66 -0.54
C VAL A 15 10.89 11.17 -0.74
N GLU A 16 9.76 10.47 -0.81
CA GLU A 16 9.72 9.06 -1.11
C GLU A 16 10.10 8.84 -2.56
N GLU A 17 11.28 8.26 -2.80
CA GLU A 17 11.73 7.95 -4.15
C GLU A 17 10.95 6.73 -4.69
N ILE A 18 10.30 6.87 -5.84
CA ILE A 18 9.72 5.72 -6.53
C ILE A 18 10.85 4.88 -7.12
N VAL A 19 11.10 3.72 -6.52
CA VAL A 19 12.18 2.82 -6.96
C VAL A 19 11.68 1.71 -7.88
N SER A 20 10.39 1.39 -7.84
CA SER A 20 9.80 0.37 -8.69
C SER A 20 8.32 0.60 -8.92
N GLN A 21 7.85 0.30 -10.13
CA GLN A 21 6.44 0.29 -10.47
C GLN A 21 6.14 -0.82 -11.47
N PHE A 22 5.13 -1.64 -11.18
CA PHE A 22 4.74 -2.75 -12.04
C PHE A 22 3.26 -3.11 -11.87
N ILE A 23 2.77 -3.96 -12.76
CA ILE A 23 1.38 -4.43 -12.76
C ILE A 23 1.36 -5.91 -12.39
N VAL A 24 0.44 -6.27 -11.51
CA VAL A 24 0.06 -7.67 -11.23
C VAL A 24 -1.38 -7.88 -11.70
N LYS A 25 -1.68 -9.06 -12.23
CA LYS A 25 -3.03 -9.47 -12.62
C LYS A 25 -3.56 -10.51 -11.63
N ILE A 26 -4.79 -10.32 -11.15
CA ILE A 26 -5.51 -11.28 -10.31
C ILE A 26 -6.98 -11.35 -10.76
N GLY A 27 -7.47 -12.53 -11.10
CA GLY A 27 -8.69 -12.65 -11.91
C GLY A 27 -8.56 -11.82 -13.19
N ASP A 28 -9.53 -10.96 -13.48
CA ASP A 28 -9.46 -10.00 -14.58
C ASP A 28 -8.96 -8.59 -14.18
N GLN A 29 -8.69 -8.38 -12.89
CA GLN A 29 -8.23 -7.09 -12.38
C GLN A 29 -6.73 -6.90 -12.63
N LYS A 30 -6.36 -5.69 -13.06
CA LYS A 30 -4.97 -5.21 -13.10
C LYS A 30 -4.72 -4.31 -11.90
N ILE A 31 -3.74 -4.65 -11.08
CA ILE A 31 -3.34 -3.87 -9.90
C ILE A 31 -1.96 -3.32 -10.15
N LYS A 32 -1.83 -1.99 -10.12
CA LYS A 32 -0.52 -1.34 -10.15
C LYS A 32 0.04 -1.36 -8.73
N ILE A 33 1.32 -1.67 -8.62
CA ILE A 33 2.07 -1.64 -7.37
C ILE A 33 3.17 -0.60 -7.54
N ARG A 34 3.27 0.34 -6.61
CA ARG A 34 4.36 1.30 -6.49
C ARG A 34 5.17 0.95 -5.26
N ILE A 35 6.48 0.89 -5.42
CA ILE A 35 7.44 0.74 -4.31
C ILE A 35 8.16 2.06 -4.15
N THR A 36 8.13 2.61 -2.94
CA THR A 36 8.87 3.80 -2.57
C THR A 36 9.99 3.48 -1.60
N LYS A 37 10.99 4.36 -1.53
CA LYS A 37 12.10 4.28 -0.59
C LYS A 37 12.21 5.59 0.18
N ASP A 38 12.30 5.49 1.50
CA ASP A 38 12.44 6.64 2.38
C ASP A 38 13.92 7.04 2.60
N ALA A 39 14.14 8.17 3.28
CA ALA A 39 15.47 8.66 3.63
C ALA A 39 16.27 7.69 4.53
N ASN A 40 15.58 6.84 5.29
CA ASN A 40 16.15 5.80 6.15
C ASN A 40 16.47 4.51 5.38
N LYS A 41 16.30 4.51 4.05
CA LYS A 41 16.47 3.36 3.15
C LYS A 41 15.51 2.22 3.40
N HIS A 42 14.40 2.46 4.09
CA HIS A 42 13.31 1.50 4.14
C HIS A 42 12.44 1.62 2.90
N PHE A 43 11.78 0.52 2.58
CA PHE A 43 10.91 0.40 1.43
C PHE A 43 9.46 0.32 1.88
N GLN A 44 8.57 0.95 1.12
CA GLN A 44 7.13 0.88 1.32
C GLN A 44 6.46 0.46 0.02
N PHE A 45 5.19 0.07 0.09
CA PHE A 45 4.43 -0.22 -1.12
C PHE A 45 3.02 0.37 -1.05
N VAL A 46 2.49 0.74 -2.21
CA VAL A 46 1.10 1.15 -2.39
C VAL A 46 0.50 0.37 -3.55
N ASN A 47 -0.68 -0.20 -3.35
CA ASN A 47 -1.45 -0.87 -4.38
C ASN A 47 -2.52 0.08 -4.91
N SER A 48 -2.77 0.07 -6.23
CA SER A 48 -3.77 0.96 -6.83
C SER A 48 -5.22 0.50 -6.60
N HIS A 49 -5.41 -0.73 -6.15
CA HIS A 49 -6.73 -1.27 -5.80
C HIS A 49 -6.63 -2.16 -4.56
N TYR A 50 -7.69 -2.18 -3.78
CA TYR A 50 -7.87 -3.10 -2.67
C TYR A 50 -9.16 -3.91 -2.86
N TYR A 51 -9.12 -5.19 -2.49
CA TYR A 51 -10.30 -6.05 -2.59
C TYR A 51 -11.18 -5.84 -1.37
N GLN A 52 -12.47 -5.61 -1.62
CA GLN A 52 -13.52 -5.62 -0.61
C GLN A 52 -14.40 -6.83 -0.85
N GLY A 53 -14.31 -7.83 0.04
CA GLY A 53 -15.22 -8.97 0.01
C GLY A 53 -16.65 -8.54 0.33
N SER A 54 -17.64 -9.23 -0.21
CA SER A 54 -19.07 -8.90 -0.02
C SER A 54 -19.56 -8.98 1.42
N LYS A 55 -18.79 -9.63 2.29
CA LYS A 55 -19.06 -9.72 3.74
C LYS A 55 -18.28 -8.69 4.57
N GLN A 56 -17.50 -7.81 3.93
CA GLN A 56 -16.70 -6.78 4.58
C GLN A 56 -17.32 -5.41 4.35
N ALA A 57 -17.37 -4.59 5.41
CA ALA A 57 -17.85 -3.20 5.30
C ALA A 57 -16.88 -2.32 4.50
N ASP A 58 -15.58 -2.60 4.58
CA ASP A 58 -14.49 -1.87 3.93
C ASP A 58 -13.40 -2.83 3.44
N PRO A 59 -12.60 -2.45 2.42
CA PRO A 59 -11.45 -3.23 1.98
C PRO A 59 -10.40 -3.35 3.08
N TYR A 60 -9.77 -4.52 3.19
CA TYR A 60 -8.65 -4.71 4.11
C TYR A 60 -7.36 -4.10 3.54
N ILE A 61 -6.85 -3.06 4.20
CA ILE A 61 -5.58 -2.42 3.87
C ILE A 61 -4.56 -2.79 4.95
N ALA A 62 -3.58 -3.63 4.60
CA ALA A 62 -2.51 -3.98 5.50
C ALA A 62 -1.61 -2.75 5.73
N TYR A 63 -1.56 -2.26 6.96
CA TYR A 63 -0.67 -1.16 7.36
C TYR A 63 0.73 -1.70 7.71
N ILE A 64 1.40 -2.31 6.73
CA ILE A 64 2.76 -2.85 6.90
C ILE A 64 3.70 -2.03 6.03
N ALA A 65 4.66 -1.35 6.67
CA ALA A 65 5.62 -0.46 6.04
C ALA A 65 7.04 -0.74 6.55
N ASN A 66 7.99 0.09 6.13
CA ASN A 66 9.38 0.08 6.56
C ASN A 66 10.14 -1.23 6.30
N PHE A 67 9.96 -1.81 5.11
CA PHE A 67 10.64 -3.04 4.74
C PHE A 67 12.15 -2.81 4.54
N PRO A 68 13.01 -3.77 4.92
CA PRO A 68 14.46 -3.60 4.82
C PRO A 68 15.01 -3.81 3.39
N SER A 69 14.16 -4.20 2.43
CA SER A 69 14.55 -4.31 1.02
C SER A 69 13.35 -4.19 0.08
N GLU A 70 13.61 -3.72 -1.14
CA GLU A 70 12.63 -3.67 -2.24
C GLU A 70 11.96 -5.04 -2.48
N LYS A 71 12.76 -6.12 -2.49
CA LYS A 71 12.25 -7.49 -2.69
C LYS A 71 11.21 -7.88 -1.64
N ILE A 72 11.44 -7.50 -0.37
CA ILE A 72 10.51 -7.80 0.72
C ILE A 72 9.24 -6.94 0.58
N ALA A 73 9.36 -5.67 0.21
CA ALA A 73 8.20 -4.81 -0.06
C ALA A 73 7.34 -5.38 -1.20
N ILE A 74 7.96 -5.79 -2.31
CA ILE A 74 7.27 -6.42 -3.45
C ILE A 74 6.56 -7.71 -3.04
N MET A 75 7.21 -8.55 -2.24
CA MET A 75 6.62 -9.81 -1.75
C MET A 75 5.38 -9.53 -0.90
N ASN A 76 5.45 -8.57 0.02
CA ASN A 76 4.33 -8.21 0.89
C ASN A 76 3.18 -7.55 0.10
N ALA A 77 3.49 -6.70 -0.88
CA ALA A 77 2.48 -6.10 -1.76
C ALA A 77 1.66 -7.18 -2.48
N LYS A 78 2.35 -8.18 -3.05
CA LYS A 78 1.71 -9.33 -3.71
C LYS A 78 0.93 -10.19 -2.71
N LEU A 79 1.48 -10.43 -1.52
CA LEU A 79 0.83 -11.22 -0.49
C LEU A 79 -0.47 -10.57 -0.04
N GLN A 80 -0.50 -9.24 0.16
CA GLN A 80 -1.74 -8.53 0.51
C GLN A 80 -2.82 -8.73 -0.55
N ILE A 81 -2.48 -8.60 -1.83
CA ILE A 81 -3.42 -8.80 -2.94
C ILE A 81 -4.00 -10.21 -2.91
N VAL A 82 -3.14 -11.23 -2.82
CA VAL A 82 -3.55 -12.64 -2.91
C VAL A 82 -4.31 -13.09 -1.66
N SER A 83 -3.88 -12.66 -0.47
CA SER A 83 -4.53 -13.06 0.79
C SER A 83 -5.90 -12.40 1.01
N SER A 84 -6.17 -11.26 0.35
CA SER A 84 -7.46 -10.57 0.46
C SER A 84 -8.49 -11.10 -0.54
N TYR A 85 -8.06 -11.58 -1.71
CA TYR A 85 -8.94 -11.95 -2.80
C TYR A 85 -9.64 -13.31 -2.60
N ASN A 86 -10.95 -13.34 -2.79
CA ASN A 86 -11.74 -14.57 -2.81
C ASN A 86 -12.37 -14.80 -4.20
N PRO A 87 -11.90 -15.79 -4.99
CA PRO A 87 -12.45 -16.05 -6.33
C PRO A 87 -13.90 -16.54 -6.33
N GLU A 88 -14.39 -17.09 -5.22
CA GLU A 88 -15.76 -17.60 -5.11
C GLU A 88 -16.76 -16.51 -4.67
N ASP A 89 -16.27 -15.34 -4.27
CA ASP A 89 -17.11 -14.22 -3.86
C ASP A 89 -17.52 -13.37 -5.07
N LYS A 90 -18.66 -13.78 -5.66
CA LYS A 90 -19.25 -13.16 -6.86
C LYS A 90 -19.67 -11.70 -6.67
N ASN A 91 -19.80 -11.24 -5.43
CA ASN A 91 -20.25 -9.89 -5.11
C ASN A 91 -19.11 -9.03 -4.53
N GLY A 92 -17.90 -9.57 -4.39
CA GLY A 92 -16.74 -8.80 -3.98
C GLY A 92 -16.25 -7.87 -5.10
N VAL A 93 -15.68 -6.74 -4.71
CA VAL A 93 -15.29 -5.66 -5.65
C VAL A 93 -13.86 -5.21 -5.40
N TRP A 94 -13.21 -4.71 -6.45
CA TRP A 94 -11.94 -4.01 -6.34
C TRP A 94 -12.22 -2.52 -6.23
N ILE A 95 -11.84 -1.92 -5.11
CA ILE A 95 -11.97 -0.50 -4.83
C ILE A 95 -10.67 0.19 -5.23
N GLU A 96 -10.75 1.29 -5.98
CA GLU A 96 -9.59 2.10 -6.35
C GLU A 96 -9.01 2.81 -5.12
N ASN A 97 -7.68 2.91 -5.08
CA ASN A 97 -6.98 3.63 -4.02
C ASN A 97 -6.66 5.05 -4.49
N ASP A 98 -7.39 6.03 -3.97
CA ASP A 98 -7.20 7.46 -4.30
C ASP A 98 -5.81 7.99 -3.93
N SER A 99 -5.11 7.32 -3.01
CA SER A 99 -3.76 7.66 -2.57
C SER A 99 -2.65 7.00 -3.40
N PHE A 100 -2.99 6.29 -4.48
CA PHE A 100 -2.00 5.72 -5.41
C PHE A 100 -1.49 6.79 -6.38
#